data_AF-A0A3R9FCD4-F1
#
_entry.id   AF-A0A3R9FCD4-F1
#
_cell.length_a   1.000
_cell.length_b   1.000
_cell.length_c   1.000
_cell.angle_alpha   90.00
_cell.angle_beta   90.00
_cell.angle_gamma   90.00
#
_symmetry.space_group_name_H-M   'P 1'
#
loop_
_entity.id
_entity.type
_entity.pdbx_description
1 polymer ?
#
loop_
_entity_poly.entity_id
_entity_poly.type
_entity_poly.pdbx_seq_one_letter_code
_entity_poly.pdbx_strand_id
1 'polypeptide(L)'
;MEEVRTLLAAYVTEGEPPLGLSGDTVLAAARASRRRHLLTGAAALAVAVLALALAVVVLPHRGQVADVPCPTASDTREALVDRLSCVVGRAVRALLPADARITRLTIPGETPPADPFHLIADPAGDAPREALFHLGVRVTDAAGSGAVYVLMLPGNAGGPPCGEVGEVSCRSEQTSAGLLTLSTLRAGDVVTHRVTLSGRGSLVQFWSNNSGVLQQSGVRLPGQRPEPTLTAAQVRLLALTPRLEF
;
A
#
# COMPACT_ATOMS: atom_id res chain seq x y z
N MET A 1 19.82 20.03 39.42
CA MET A 1 20.86 19.58 40.36
C MET A 1 22.08 20.45 40.11
N GLU A 2 22.47 21.22 41.13
CA GLU A 2 23.06 22.57 41.13
C GLU A 2 24.38 22.88 40.38
N GLU A 3 25.02 21.95 39.66
CA GLU A 3 26.40 22.15 39.20
C GLU A 3 26.60 23.13 38.01
N VAL A 4 25.57 23.39 37.20
CA VAL A 4 25.68 24.30 36.03
C VAL A 4 25.63 25.78 36.45
N ARG A 5 24.95 26.10 37.56
CA ARG A 5 24.84 27.48 38.06
C ARG A 5 26.15 27.99 38.67
N THR A 6 26.93 27.11 39.29
CA THR A 6 28.22 27.46 39.90
C THR A 6 29.31 27.68 38.85
N LEU A 7 29.26 26.95 37.72
CA LEU A 7 30.21 27.14 36.61
C LEU A 7 30.00 28.44 35.82
N LEU A 8 28.79 28.99 35.82
CA LEU A 8 28.49 30.28 35.18
C LEU A 8 28.88 31.50 36.04
N ALA A 9 29.11 31.31 37.35
CA ALA A 9 29.54 32.39 38.24
C ALA A 9 31.04 32.72 38.12
N ALA A 10 31.84 31.85 37.49
CA ALA A 10 33.29 32.03 37.35
C ALA A 10 33.70 33.04 36.25
N TYR A 11 32.75 33.54 35.46
CA TYR A 11 33.02 34.46 34.33
C TYR A 11 32.50 35.89 34.53
N VAL A 12 32.09 36.25 35.75
CA VAL A 12 31.69 37.63 36.09
C VAL A 12 32.65 38.16 37.14
N THR A 13 33.83 38.58 36.69
CA THR A 13 34.67 39.46 37.48
C THR A 13 34.07 40.86 37.43
N GLU A 14 33.68 41.37 38.59
CA GLU A 14 33.27 42.74 38.82
C GLU A 14 34.33 43.73 38.34
N GLY A 15 33.90 44.70 37.54
CA GLY A 15 34.66 45.90 37.21
C GLY A 15 35.02 46.05 35.74
N GLU A 16 34.04 46.46 34.92
CA GLU A 16 34.11 47.56 33.91
C GLU A 16 32.96 47.43 32.87
N PRO A 17 32.12 48.46 32.61
CA PRO A 17 31.24 48.50 31.45
C PRO A 17 31.99 49.13 30.28
N PRO A 18 31.85 48.64 29.03
CA PRO A 18 30.79 49.25 28.21
C PRO A 18 30.26 48.34 27.08
N LEU A 19 29.05 48.62 26.62
CA LEU A 19 28.78 48.95 25.21
C LEU A 19 27.32 49.41 25.12
N GLY A 20 27.16 50.70 24.79
CA GLY A 20 25.90 51.42 24.79
C GLY A 20 24.84 50.84 23.87
N LEU A 21 23.93 50.05 24.43
CA LEU A 21 22.64 49.76 23.85
C LEU A 21 21.64 50.75 24.44
N SER A 22 21.41 51.86 23.73
CA SER A 22 20.28 52.75 24.03
C SER A 22 18.96 51.97 23.85
N GLY A 23 17.96 52.22 24.69
CA GLY A 23 16.65 51.53 24.61
C GLY A 23 16.01 51.59 23.22
N ASP A 24 16.34 52.62 22.43
CA ASP A 24 15.90 52.79 21.05
C ASP A 24 16.52 51.76 20.09
N THR A 25 17.76 51.32 20.32
CA THR A 25 18.39 50.26 19.51
C THR A 25 17.78 48.88 19.74
N VAL A 26 17.31 48.60 20.95
CA VAL A 26 16.60 47.34 21.27
C VAL A 26 15.20 47.32 20.65
N LEU A 27 14.48 48.45 20.66
CA LEU A 27 13.18 48.57 20.01
C LEU A 27 13.27 48.57 18.48
N ALA A 28 14.33 49.14 17.90
CA ALA A 28 14.61 49.06 16.47
C ALA A 28 14.94 47.61 16.04
N ALA A 29 15.73 46.88 16.81
CA ALA A 29 16.03 45.46 16.57
C ALA A 29 14.77 44.57 16.69
N ALA A 30 13.89 44.85 17.65
CA ALA A 30 12.61 44.15 17.81
C ALA A 30 11.65 44.41 16.62
N ARG A 31 11.61 45.65 16.09
CA ARG A 31 10.81 45.98 14.89
C ARG A 31 11.39 45.36 13.61
N ALA A 32 12.72 45.28 13.49
CA ALA A 32 13.39 44.62 12.37
C ALA A 32 13.17 43.10 12.35
N SER A 33 13.16 42.46 13.52
CA SER A 33 12.80 41.04 13.68
C SER A 33 11.35 40.75 13.25
N ARG A 34 10.39 41.59 13.68
CA ARG A 34 8.97 41.42 13.34
C ARG A 34 8.69 41.53 11.83
N ARG A 35 9.40 42.41 11.12
CA ARG A 35 9.29 42.54 9.65
C ARG A 35 9.89 41.33 8.91
N ARG A 36 10.98 40.75 9.41
CA ARG A 36 11.57 39.53 8.82
C ARG A 36 10.67 38.31 8.98
N HIS A 37 9.99 38.16 10.12
CA HIS A 37 9.03 37.07 10.33
C HIS A 37 7.74 37.19 9.50
N LEU A 38 7.29 38.42 9.19
CA LEU A 38 6.16 38.63 8.29
C LEU A 38 6.51 38.31 6.83
N LEU A 39 7.73 38.62 6.40
CA LEU A 39 8.20 38.31 5.04
C LEU A 39 8.48 36.80 4.84
N THR A 40 8.99 36.09 5.85
CA THR A 40 9.15 34.63 5.76
C THR A 40 7.82 33.89 5.85
N GLY A 41 6.85 34.38 6.63
CA GLY A 41 5.50 33.82 6.69
C GLY A 41 4.75 33.94 5.36
N ALA A 42 4.85 35.09 4.68
CA ALA A 42 4.23 35.29 3.36
C ALA A 42 4.87 34.42 2.27
N ALA A 43 6.20 34.26 2.30
CA ALA A 43 6.91 33.39 1.36
C ALA A 43 6.57 31.90 1.55
N ALA A 44 6.48 31.43 2.81
CA ALA A 44 6.10 30.04 3.11
C ALA A 44 4.66 29.72 2.66
N LEU A 45 3.73 30.68 2.83
CA LEU A 45 2.33 30.50 2.43
C LEU A 45 2.18 30.56 0.90
N ALA A 46 2.94 31.41 0.20
CA ALA A 46 2.98 31.44 -1.25
C ALA A 46 3.54 30.13 -1.85
N VAL A 47 4.60 29.54 -1.27
CA VAL A 47 5.14 28.25 -1.71
C VAL A 47 4.15 27.10 -1.46
N ALA A 48 3.44 27.11 -0.33
CA ALA A 48 2.42 26.10 -0.05
C ALA A 48 1.23 26.19 -1.02
N VAL A 49 0.75 27.40 -1.33
CA VAL A 49 -0.33 27.61 -2.30
C VAL A 49 0.12 27.28 -3.72
N LEU A 50 1.36 27.59 -4.10
CA LEU A 50 1.91 27.23 -5.40
C LEU A 50 2.10 25.70 -5.52
N ALA A 51 2.52 25.02 -4.45
CA ALA A 51 2.64 23.56 -4.42
C ALA A 51 1.27 22.86 -4.48
N LEU A 52 0.25 23.40 -3.81
CA LEU A 52 -1.14 22.91 -3.95
C LEU A 52 -1.73 23.22 -5.33
N ALA A 53 -1.43 24.38 -5.92
CA ALA A 53 -1.89 24.72 -7.26
C ALA A 53 -1.18 23.89 -8.36
N LEU A 54 0.11 23.60 -8.21
CA LEU A 54 0.86 22.70 -9.11
C LEU A 54 0.45 21.23 -8.95
N ALA A 55 0.10 20.79 -7.73
CA ALA A 55 -0.44 19.44 -7.51
C ALA A 55 -1.80 19.22 -8.19
N VAL A 56 -2.56 20.30 -8.47
CA VAL A 56 -3.82 20.23 -9.22
C VAL A 56 -3.60 20.24 -10.74
N VAL A 57 -2.50 20.81 -11.23
CA VAL A 57 -2.27 21.04 -12.68
C VAL A 57 -1.45 19.92 -13.35
N VAL A 58 -0.74 19.08 -12.60
CA VAL A 58 -0.05 17.89 -13.16
C VAL A 58 -0.77 16.61 -12.74
N LEU A 59 -2.07 16.50 -13.05
CA LEU A 59 -2.57 15.18 -13.43
C LEU A 59 -2.01 14.91 -14.83
N PRO A 60 -1.03 13.99 -15.01
CA PRO A 60 -0.72 13.52 -16.34
C PRO A 60 -2.05 13.03 -16.90
N HIS A 61 -2.38 13.49 -18.11
CA HIS A 61 -3.53 13.02 -18.85
C HIS A 61 -3.54 11.49 -18.77
N ARG A 62 -4.45 10.96 -17.95
CA ARG A 62 -4.90 9.58 -18.09
C ARG A 62 -5.43 9.55 -19.50
N GLY A 63 -4.67 8.97 -20.43
CA GLY A 63 -5.24 8.57 -21.70
C GLY A 63 -6.52 7.86 -21.34
N GLN A 64 -7.66 8.36 -21.83
CA GLN A 64 -8.94 7.68 -21.69
C GLN A 64 -8.80 6.36 -22.43
N VAL A 65 -8.20 5.36 -21.78
CA VAL A 65 -8.40 3.97 -22.11
C VAL A 65 -9.89 3.79 -21.90
N ALA A 66 -10.62 3.49 -22.97
CA ALA A 66 -12.04 3.21 -22.92
C ALA A 66 -12.31 2.38 -21.66
N ASP A 67 -13.07 2.95 -20.72
CA ASP A 67 -13.33 2.37 -19.42
C ASP A 67 -14.38 1.28 -19.61
N VAL A 68 -14.04 0.24 -20.38
CA VAL A 68 -14.94 -0.86 -20.73
C VAL A 68 -15.35 -1.52 -19.42
N PRO A 69 -16.64 -1.47 -19.05
CA PRO A 69 -17.09 -2.02 -17.79
C PRO A 69 -16.82 -3.52 -17.76
N CYS A 70 -16.42 -4.04 -16.60
CA CYS A 70 -16.23 -5.48 -16.46
C CYS A 70 -17.53 -6.24 -16.73
N PRO A 71 -17.45 -7.41 -17.38
CA PRO A 71 -18.60 -8.28 -17.61
C PRO A 71 -19.43 -8.49 -16.34
N THR A 72 -20.73 -8.71 -16.49
CA THR A 72 -21.66 -8.96 -15.37
C THR A 72 -22.17 -10.38 -15.32
N ALA A 73 -21.92 -11.18 -16.36
CA ALA A 73 -22.31 -12.58 -16.42
C ALA A 73 -21.66 -13.41 -15.30
N SER A 74 -22.41 -14.39 -14.80
CA SER A 74 -22.02 -15.25 -13.66
C SER A 74 -22.72 -16.61 -13.67
N ASP A 75 -23.34 -16.95 -14.79
CA ASP A 75 -24.13 -18.14 -15.05
C ASP A 75 -23.28 -19.36 -15.39
N THR A 76 -22.07 -19.15 -15.94
CA THR A 76 -21.09 -20.21 -16.20
C THR A 76 -19.78 -19.96 -15.45
N ARG A 77 -18.94 -20.99 -15.35
CA ARG A 77 -17.64 -20.88 -14.70
C ARG A 77 -16.72 -19.96 -15.49
N GLU A 78 -16.76 -20.05 -16.81
CA GLU A 78 -16.01 -19.19 -17.74
C GLU A 78 -16.45 -17.72 -17.59
N ALA A 79 -17.77 -17.46 -17.50
CA ALA A 79 -18.29 -16.12 -17.27
C ALA A 79 -17.84 -15.53 -15.92
N LEU A 80 -17.79 -16.36 -14.86
CA LEU A 80 -17.24 -15.97 -13.56
C LEU A 80 -15.75 -15.64 -13.67
N VAL A 81 -14.96 -16.47 -14.35
CA VAL A 81 -13.54 -16.21 -14.59
C VAL A 81 -13.36 -14.86 -15.29
N ASP A 82 -14.07 -14.59 -16.38
CA ASP A 82 -13.91 -13.34 -17.14
C ASP A 82 -14.29 -12.12 -16.30
N ARG A 83 -15.42 -12.18 -15.59
CA ARG A 83 -15.85 -11.11 -14.69
C ARG A 83 -14.83 -10.85 -13.59
N LEU A 84 -14.46 -11.89 -12.83
CA LEU A 84 -13.58 -11.74 -11.67
C LEU A 84 -12.16 -11.34 -12.10
N SER A 85 -11.67 -11.85 -13.23
CA SER A 85 -10.36 -11.48 -13.79
C SER A 85 -10.32 -10.00 -14.13
N CYS A 86 -11.39 -9.47 -14.75
CA CYS A 86 -11.50 -8.04 -15.04
C CYS A 86 -11.55 -7.21 -13.76
N VAL A 87 -12.40 -7.59 -12.78
CA VAL A 87 -12.57 -6.84 -11.52
C VAL A 87 -11.25 -6.79 -10.74
N VAL A 88 -10.62 -7.95 -10.51
CA VAL A 88 -9.34 -8.06 -9.82
C VAL A 88 -8.24 -7.32 -10.59
N GLY A 89 -8.14 -7.55 -11.90
CA GLY A 89 -7.10 -6.95 -12.73
C GLY A 89 -7.19 -5.42 -12.77
N ARG A 90 -8.40 -4.84 -12.75
CA ARG A 90 -8.59 -3.40 -12.64
C ARG A 90 -8.23 -2.88 -11.26
N ALA A 91 -8.72 -3.54 -10.21
CA ALA A 91 -8.49 -3.12 -8.82
C ALA A 91 -6.99 -3.13 -8.48
N VAL A 92 -6.25 -4.17 -8.88
CA VAL A 92 -4.80 -4.24 -8.65
C VAL A 92 -4.06 -3.19 -9.47
N ARG A 93 -4.33 -3.07 -10.78
CA ARG A 93 -3.66 -2.06 -11.65
C ARG A 93 -3.87 -0.63 -11.15
N ALA A 94 -5.03 -0.32 -10.58
CA ALA A 94 -5.32 1.00 -10.03
C ALA A 94 -4.48 1.37 -8.80
N LEU A 95 -3.89 0.38 -8.11
CA LEU A 95 -3.06 0.58 -6.92
C LEU A 95 -1.56 0.52 -7.22
N LEU A 96 -1.17 0.18 -8.44
CA LEU A 96 0.22 0.05 -8.87
C LEU A 96 0.72 1.31 -9.61
N PRO A 97 2.03 1.55 -9.62
CA PRO A 97 2.65 2.53 -10.52
C PRO A 97 2.30 2.24 -11.98
N ALA A 98 2.11 3.29 -12.79
CA ALA A 98 1.71 3.15 -14.19
C ALA A 98 2.78 2.47 -15.07
N ASP A 99 4.04 2.53 -14.65
CA ASP A 99 5.19 1.90 -15.30
C ASP A 99 5.48 0.48 -14.80
N ALA A 100 4.69 -0.01 -13.83
CA ALA A 100 4.86 -1.35 -13.28
C ALA A 100 4.62 -2.42 -14.35
N ARG A 101 5.59 -3.32 -14.52
CA ARG A 101 5.45 -4.50 -15.38
C ARG A 101 4.80 -5.61 -14.59
N ILE A 102 3.71 -6.15 -15.12
CA ILE A 102 2.93 -7.21 -14.50
C ILE A 102 3.07 -8.47 -15.35
N THR A 103 3.55 -9.54 -14.75
CA THR A 103 3.71 -10.84 -15.42
C THR A 103 3.03 -11.94 -14.62
N ARG A 104 2.32 -12.84 -15.30
CA ARG A 104 1.72 -14.02 -14.68
C ARG A 104 2.80 -14.85 -13.97
N LEU A 105 2.53 -15.28 -12.74
CA LEU A 105 3.29 -16.35 -12.10
C LEU A 105 2.69 -17.68 -12.55
N THR A 106 3.37 -18.37 -13.45
CA THR A 106 2.97 -19.68 -13.97
C THR A 106 3.77 -20.81 -13.34
N ILE A 107 3.22 -22.02 -13.39
CA ILE A 107 3.99 -23.24 -13.13
C ILE A 107 4.83 -23.63 -14.38
N PRO A 108 5.93 -24.37 -14.23
CA PRO A 108 6.73 -24.82 -15.37
C PRO A 108 5.88 -25.61 -16.39
N GLY A 109 5.96 -25.22 -17.66
CA GLY A 109 5.23 -25.86 -18.77
C GLY A 109 3.88 -25.23 -19.10
N GLU A 110 3.37 -24.30 -18.29
CA GLU A 110 2.14 -23.56 -18.57
C GLU A 110 2.42 -22.39 -19.53
N THR A 111 1.57 -22.23 -20.54
CA THR A 111 1.58 -21.03 -21.39
C THR A 111 0.80 -19.93 -20.69
N PRO A 112 1.42 -18.78 -20.37
CA PRO A 112 0.71 -17.72 -19.66
C PRO A 112 -0.43 -17.15 -20.51
N PRO A 113 -1.58 -16.82 -19.89
CA PRO A 113 -2.67 -16.14 -20.57
C PRO A 113 -2.24 -14.75 -21.03
N ALA A 114 -2.95 -14.22 -22.04
CA ALA A 114 -2.68 -12.88 -22.57
C ALA A 114 -2.88 -11.78 -21.51
N ASP A 115 -3.93 -11.89 -20.67
CA ASP A 115 -4.08 -11.07 -19.48
C ASP A 115 -3.44 -11.79 -18.26
N PRO A 116 -2.41 -11.23 -17.61
CA PRO A 116 -1.81 -11.84 -16.44
C PRO A 116 -2.76 -12.01 -15.24
N PHE A 117 -3.90 -11.32 -15.24
CA PHE A 117 -4.95 -11.44 -14.24
C PHE A 117 -6.07 -12.42 -14.61
N HIS A 118 -5.94 -13.18 -15.70
CA HIS A 118 -6.87 -14.27 -15.96
C HIS A 118 -6.79 -15.30 -14.83
N LEU A 119 -7.88 -15.42 -14.07
CA LEU A 119 -8.02 -16.34 -12.95
C LEU A 119 -8.04 -17.78 -13.45
N ILE A 120 -7.44 -18.68 -12.67
CA ILE A 120 -7.65 -20.11 -12.82
C ILE A 120 -8.86 -20.47 -11.95
N ALA A 121 -9.75 -21.30 -12.49
CA ALA A 121 -10.90 -21.85 -11.77
C ALA A 121 -10.73 -23.37 -11.60
N ASP A 122 -10.26 -23.77 -10.43
CA ASP A 122 -10.14 -25.18 -10.07
C ASP A 122 -11.51 -25.72 -9.65
N PRO A 123 -12.02 -26.80 -10.26
CA PRO A 123 -13.32 -27.35 -9.90
C PRO A 123 -13.27 -27.98 -8.50
N ALA A 124 -14.13 -27.53 -7.58
CA ALA A 124 -14.41 -28.23 -6.32
C ALA A 124 -15.85 -28.77 -6.25
N GLY A 125 -16.66 -28.51 -7.28
CA GLY A 125 -18.04 -28.99 -7.44
C GLY A 125 -18.57 -28.71 -8.85
N ASP A 126 -19.81 -29.11 -9.10
CA ASP A 126 -20.43 -29.05 -10.42
C ASP A 126 -20.93 -27.63 -10.74
N ALA A 127 -21.34 -26.87 -9.73
CA ALA A 127 -21.84 -25.52 -9.95
C ALA A 127 -20.68 -24.55 -10.28
N PRO A 128 -20.90 -23.53 -11.13
CA PRO A 128 -19.90 -22.51 -11.43
C PRO A 128 -19.26 -21.87 -10.19
N ARG A 129 -20.08 -21.64 -9.16
CA ARG A 129 -19.71 -20.95 -7.93
C ARG A 129 -18.96 -21.82 -6.94
N GLU A 130 -18.96 -23.13 -7.14
CA GLU A 130 -18.24 -24.10 -6.31
C GLU A 130 -16.77 -24.23 -6.73
N ALA A 131 -16.31 -23.49 -7.74
CA ALA A 131 -14.90 -23.46 -8.10
C ALA A 131 -14.06 -22.63 -7.11
N LEU A 132 -12.81 -23.03 -6.94
CA LEU A 132 -11.76 -22.23 -6.32
C LEU A 132 -11.14 -21.35 -7.39
N PHE A 133 -11.08 -20.04 -7.14
CA PHE A 133 -10.48 -19.10 -8.08
C PHE A 133 -9.15 -18.60 -7.54
N HIS A 134 -8.07 -18.74 -8.30
CA HIS A 134 -6.76 -18.31 -7.83
C HIS A 134 -5.86 -17.74 -8.93
N LEU A 135 -4.97 -16.85 -8.52
CA LEU A 135 -4.07 -16.16 -9.44
C LEU A 135 -2.85 -15.63 -8.68
N GLY A 136 -1.68 -15.67 -9.30
CA GLY A 136 -0.49 -14.96 -8.84
C GLY A 136 0.11 -14.12 -9.97
N VAL A 137 0.51 -12.89 -9.66
CA VAL A 137 1.27 -12.03 -10.57
C VAL A 137 2.52 -11.53 -9.90
N ARG A 138 3.61 -11.46 -10.67
CA ARG A 138 4.81 -10.73 -10.33
C ARG A 138 4.65 -9.30 -10.83
N VAL A 139 5.05 -8.36 -9.98
CA VAL A 139 5.08 -6.94 -10.29
C VAL A 139 6.52 -6.46 -10.18
N THR A 140 7.03 -5.85 -11.25
CA THR A 140 8.38 -5.30 -11.33
C THR A 140 8.31 -3.83 -11.70
N ASP A 141 8.86 -2.96 -10.86
CA ASP A 141 8.98 -1.52 -11.09
C ASP A 141 10.37 -1.02 -10.63
N ALA A 142 10.55 0.30 -10.53
CA ALA A 142 11.80 0.91 -10.08
C ALA A 142 12.24 0.50 -8.65
N ALA A 143 11.33 0.03 -7.80
CA ALA A 143 11.62 -0.42 -6.44
C ALA A 143 12.01 -1.92 -6.37
N GLY A 144 11.94 -2.64 -7.49
CA GLY A 144 12.29 -4.06 -7.60
C GLY A 144 11.10 -4.96 -7.89
N SER A 145 11.24 -6.26 -7.62
CA SER A 145 10.22 -7.27 -7.93
C SER A 145 9.52 -7.81 -6.68
N GLY A 146 8.20 -7.72 -6.66
CA GLY A 146 7.31 -8.31 -5.65
C GLY A 146 6.19 -9.10 -6.30
N ALA A 147 5.26 -9.64 -5.52
CA ALA A 147 4.11 -10.35 -6.06
C ALA A 147 2.79 -9.96 -5.38
N VAL A 148 1.70 -10.22 -6.09
CA VAL A 148 0.32 -10.12 -5.63
C VAL A 148 -0.38 -11.43 -5.95
N TYR A 149 -1.08 -11.98 -4.98
CA TYR A 149 -1.82 -13.22 -5.07
C TYR A 149 -3.27 -13.00 -4.70
N VAL A 150 -4.14 -13.78 -5.33
CA VAL A 150 -5.57 -13.86 -5.06
C VAL A 150 -5.96 -15.30 -4.87
N LEU A 151 -6.78 -15.54 -3.86
CA LEU A 151 -7.47 -16.80 -3.64
C LEU A 151 -8.92 -16.50 -3.27
N MET A 152 -9.86 -17.12 -3.96
CA MET A 152 -11.28 -17.04 -3.65
C MET A 152 -11.84 -18.45 -3.50
N LEU A 153 -12.52 -18.69 -2.39
CA LEU A 153 -13.05 -20.00 -2.01
C LEU A 153 -14.56 -19.92 -1.82
N PRO A 154 -15.32 -20.93 -2.27
CA PRO A 154 -16.74 -21.03 -1.94
C PRO A 154 -16.95 -21.40 -0.48
N GLY A 155 -18.14 -21.08 0.02
CA GLY A 155 -18.59 -21.45 1.36
C GLY A 155 -18.13 -20.49 2.46
N ASN A 156 -18.47 -20.84 3.70
CA ASN A 156 -18.16 -20.04 4.89
C ASN A 156 -16.82 -20.45 5.49
N ALA A 157 -15.79 -20.59 4.65
CA ALA A 157 -14.44 -20.79 5.15
C ALA A 157 -14.08 -19.60 6.04
N GLY A 158 -13.76 -19.88 7.30
CA GLY A 158 -13.12 -18.89 8.15
C GLY A 158 -11.73 -18.61 7.59
N GLY A 159 -11.37 -17.33 7.45
CA GLY A 159 -9.98 -16.98 7.19
C GLY A 159 -9.07 -17.58 8.27
N PRO A 160 -7.77 -17.77 7.97
CA PRO A 160 -6.87 -18.23 8.99
C PRO A 160 -6.95 -17.28 10.20
N PRO A 161 -7.12 -17.83 11.42
CA PRO A 161 -7.17 -16.99 12.61
C PRO A 161 -5.84 -16.25 12.78
N CYS A 162 -5.87 -15.11 13.47
CA CYS A 162 -4.63 -14.52 13.99
C CYS A 162 -3.90 -15.57 14.86
N GLY A 163 -2.57 -15.51 14.87
CA GLY A 163 -1.71 -16.47 15.58
C GLY A 163 -0.95 -17.45 14.66
N GLU A 164 -0.83 -17.14 13.37
CA GLU A 164 0.03 -17.91 12.48
C GLU A 164 1.52 -17.70 12.78
N VAL A 165 2.34 -18.71 12.45
CA VAL A 165 3.80 -18.60 12.55
C VAL A 165 4.31 -17.51 11.62
N GLY A 166 5.17 -16.63 12.14
CA GLY A 166 5.70 -15.49 11.40
C GLY A 166 4.76 -14.29 11.35
N GLU A 167 3.62 -14.33 12.04
CA GLU A 167 2.74 -13.17 12.14
C GLU A 167 3.37 -12.04 12.97
N VAL A 168 3.56 -10.89 12.32
CA VAL A 168 4.09 -9.66 12.93
C VAL A 168 2.95 -8.81 13.49
N SER A 169 1.83 -8.78 12.79
CA SER A 169 0.62 -8.06 13.21
C SER A 169 -0.61 -8.74 12.64
N CYS A 170 -1.69 -8.78 13.40
CA CYS A 170 -3.00 -9.18 12.90
C CYS A 170 -4.09 -8.38 13.57
N ARG A 171 -5.11 -8.01 12.79
CA ARG A 171 -6.31 -7.34 13.27
C ARG A 171 -7.52 -7.80 12.49
N SER A 172 -8.64 -7.84 13.18
CA SER A 172 -9.93 -8.13 12.56
C SER A 172 -10.83 -6.90 12.62
N GLU A 173 -11.64 -6.73 11.59
CA GLU A 173 -12.55 -5.61 11.39
C GLU A 173 -13.89 -6.14 10.86
N GLN A 174 -14.99 -5.80 11.52
CA GLN A 174 -16.31 -6.10 11.01
C GLN A 174 -16.71 -5.07 9.96
N THR A 175 -17.13 -5.53 8.78
CA THR A 175 -17.59 -4.68 7.68
C THR A 175 -19.00 -5.07 7.26
N SER A 176 -19.62 -4.29 6.36
CA SER A 176 -20.91 -4.63 5.76
C SER A 176 -20.84 -5.87 4.85
N ALA A 177 -19.66 -6.16 4.29
CA ALA A 177 -19.43 -7.31 3.41
C ALA A 177 -19.10 -8.61 4.16
N GLY A 178 -18.65 -8.51 5.41
CA GLY A 178 -18.23 -9.67 6.21
C GLY A 178 -17.15 -9.31 7.25
N LEU A 179 -16.55 -10.34 7.84
CA LEU A 179 -15.42 -10.19 8.74
C LEU A 179 -14.13 -10.09 7.92
N LEU A 180 -13.39 -8.99 8.09
CA LEU A 180 -12.11 -8.76 7.44
C LEU A 180 -10.99 -9.02 8.45
N THR A 181 -10.03 -9.87 8.10
CA THR A 181 -8.81 -10.11 8.88
C THR A 181 -7.60 -9.67 8.08
N LEU A 182 -6.88 -8.68 8.59
CA LEU A 182 -5.67 -8.12 7.99
C LEU A 182 -4.46 -8.57 8.81
N SER A 183 -3.48 -9.19 8.17
CA SER A 183 -2.24 -9.61 8.80
C SER A 183 -1.00 -9.17 8.02
N THR A 184 0.11 -9.04 8.75
CA THR A 184 1.46 -8.92 8.19
C THR A 184 2.26 -10.11 8.67
N LEU A 185 2.82 -10.86 7.74
CA LEU A 185 3.65 -12.03 7.99
C LEU A 185 5.10 -11.72 7.60
N ARG A 186 6.05 -12.33 8.30
CA ARG A 186 7.48 -12.31 7.97
C ARG A 186 8.05 -13.72 8.04
N ALA A 187 8.66 -14.16 6.95
CA ALA A 187 9.37 -15.42 6.85
C ALA A 187 10.74 -15.18 6.21
N GLY A 188 11.80 -15.15 7.04
CA GLY A 188 13.12 -14.68 6.60
C GLY A 188 13.04 -13.23 6.13
N ASP A 189 13.52 -12.98 4.91
CA ASP A 189 13.50 -11.66 4.27
C ASP A 189 12.17 -11.34 3.57
N VAL A 190 11.25 -12.31 3.49
CA VAL A 190 9.96 -12.11 2.85
C VAL A 190 8.97 -11.50 3.84
N VAL A 191 8.45 -10.33 3.50
CA VAL A 191 7.33 -9.68 4.17
C VAL A 191 6.08 -9.83 3.31
N THR A 192 4.97 -10.23 3.91
CA THR A 192 3.68 -10.41 3.24
C THR A 192 2.60 -9.64 3.98
N HIS A 193 1.91 -8.75 3.28
CA HIS A 193 0.63 -8.20 3.72
C HIS A 193 -0.49 -9.05 3.17
N ARG A 194 -1.39 -9.50 4.05
CA ARG A 194 -2.52 -10.35 3.69
C ARG A 194 -3.80 -9.78 4.24
N VAL A 195 -4.85 -9.86 3.45
CA VAL A 195 -6.22 -9.67 3.91
C VAL A 195 -7.05 -10.90 3.57
N THR A 196 -7.97 -11.23 4.45
CA THR A 196 -9.03 -12.20 4.21
C THR A 196 -10.37 -11.52 4.51
N LEU A 197 -11.33 -11.62 3.59
CA LEU A 197 -12.72 -11.24 3.81
C LEU A 197 -13.56 -12.51 3.82
N SER A 198 -14.06 -12.87 4.99
CA SER A 198 -15.04 -13.95 5.15
C SER A 198 -16.44 -13.34 5.04
N GLY A 199 -17.04 -13.47 3.85
CA GLY A 199 -18.37 -13.01 3.52
C GLY A 199 -19.44 -14.08 3.69
N ARG A 200 -20.66 -13.80 3.21
CA ARG A 200 -21.74 -14.80 3.16
C ARG A 200 -21.51 -15.72 1.96
N GLY A 201 -21.08 -16.95 2.21
CA GLY A 201 -20.96 -17.99 1.18
C GLY A 201 -19.69 -17.92 0.34
N SER A 202 -18.74 -17.02 0.64
CA SER A 202 -17.41 -17.02 0.04
C SER A 202 -16.36 -16.44 0.99
N LEU A 203 -15.12 -16.85 0.76
CA LEU A 203 -13.93 -16.25 1.32
C LEU A 203 -13.10 -15.66 0.19
N VAL A 204 -12.66 -14.41 0.36
CA VAL A 204 -11.76 -13.74 -0.58
C VAL A 204 -10.48 -13.37 0.13
N GLN A 205 -9.34 -13.74 -0.45
CA GLN A 205 -8.01 -13.50 0.10
C GLN A 205 -7.13 -12.79 -0.92
N PHE A 206 -6.44 -11.74 -0.46
CA PHE A 206 -5.39 -11.08 -1.22
C PHE A 206 -4.11 -11.06 -0.40
N TRP A 207 -2.98 -11.37 -1.04
CA TRP A 207 -1.66 -11.24 -0.43
C TRP A 207 -0.77 -10.41 -1.34
N SER A 208 0.03 -9.54 -0.75
CA SER A 208 1.14 -8.91 -1.44
C SER A 208 2.42 -9.14 -0.67
N ASN A 209 3.48 -9.50 -1.37
CA ASN A 209 4.78 -9.67 -0.77
C ASN A 209 5.87 -8.90 -1.51
N ASN A 210 7.03 -8.83 -0.88
CA ASN A 210 8.23 -8.17 -1.40
C ASN A 210 9.10 -9.10 -2.26
N SER A 211 8.69 -10.36 -2.46
CA SER A 211 9.35 -11.34 -3.31
C SER A 211 8.58 -11.55 -4.60
N GLY A 212 9.17 -11.18 -5.74
CA GLY A 212 8.61 -11.48 -7.06
C GLY A 212 8.57 -12.97 -7.42
N VAL A 213 9.04 -13.87 -6.56
CA VAL A 213 9.15 -15.30 -6.85
C VAL A 213 8.31 -16.09 -5.86
N LEU A 214 7.72 -17.20 -6.35
CA LEU A 214 7.12 -18.22 -5.51
C LEU A 214 8.21 -18.75 -4.56
N GLN A 215 7.93 -18.75 -3.27
CA GLN A 215 8.89 -19.28 -2.30
C GLN A 215 9.10 -20.77 -2.58
N GLN A 216 10.31 -21.15 -2.98
CA GLN A 216 10.73 -22.53 -3.15
C GLN A 216 11.90 -22.81 -2.23
N SER A 217 11.83 -23.94 -1.51
CA SER A 217 12.92 -24.36 -0.61
C SER A 217 14.22 -24.49 -1.40
N GLY A 218 15.30 -23.89 -0.89
CA GLY A 218 16.65 -24.00 -1.47
C GLY A 218 16.96 -23.07 -2.66
N VAL A 219 16.04 -22.20 -3.09
CA VAL A 219 16.28 -21.29 -4.23
C VAL A 219 16.63 -19.88 -3.74
N ARG A 220 17.79 -19.35 -4.15
CA ARG A 220 18.17 -17.95 -3.89
C ARG A 220 17.29 -17.04 -4.74
N LEU A 221 16.48 -16.22 -4.07
CA LEU A 221 15.54 -15.32 -4.74
C LEU A 221 16.30 -14.12 -5.36
N PRO A 222 15.91 -13.65 -6.55
CA PRO A 222 16.45 -12.43 -7.15
C PRO A 222 16.13 -11.19 -6.28
N GLY A 223 16.72 -10.05 -6.63
CA GLY A 223 16.56 -8.78 -5.91
C GLY A 223 15.12 -8.49 -5.53
N GLN A 224 14.85 -8.55 -4.22
CA GLN A 224 13.55 -8.33 -3.62
C GLN A 224 13.30 -6.83 -3.47
N ARG A 225 12.03 -6.45 -3.41
CA ARG A 225 11.66 -5.10 -2.97
C ARG A 225 12.01 -4.94 -1.48
N PRO A 226 12.28 -3.73 -1.00
CA PRO A 226 12.40 -3.48 0.43
C PRO A 226 11.06 -3.68 1.16
N GLU A 227 9.94 -3.44 0.46
CA GLU A 227 8.58 -3.51 0.99
C GLU A 227 7.67 -4.33 0.04
N PRO A 228 6.57 -4.91 0.55
CA PRO A 228 5.58 -5.57 -0.31
C PRO A 228 5.07 -4.69 -1.44
N THR A 229 4.67 -5.32 -2.55
CA THR A 229 4.17 -4.60 -3.74
C THR A 229 3.03 -3.65 -3.41
N LEU A 230 2.12 -4.08 -2.54
CA LEU A 230 0.99 -3.31 -2.04
C LEU A 230 1.10 -3.20 -0.53
N THR A 231 0.87 -2.00 0.01
CA THR A 231 0.79 -1.75 1.44
C THR A 231 -0.37 -2.50 2.08
N ALA A 232 -0.32 -2.71 3.40
CA ALA A 232 -1.43 -3.31 4.15
C ALA A 232 -2.77 -2.60 3.94
N ALA A 233 -2.75 -1.26 3.79
CA ALA A 233 -3.95 -0.48 3.49
C ALA A 233 -4.50 -0.75 2.08
N GLN A 234 -3.62 -0.86 1.08
CA GLN A 234 -4.00 -1.19 -0.30
C GLN A 234 -4.54 -2.61 -0.42
N VAL A 235 -3.91 -3.58 0.27
CA VAL A 235 -4.41 -4.96 0.32
C VAL A 235 -5.80 -5.01 0.96
N ARG A 236 -6.05 -4.26 2.05
CA ARG A 236 -7.41 -4.09 2.62
C ARG A 236 -8.41 -3.54 1.60
N LEU A 237 -8.03 -2.53 0.81
CA LEU A 237 -8.91 -1.97 -0.22
C LEU A 237 -9.29 -3.00 -1.29
N LEU A 238 -8.36 -3.88 -1.68
CA LEU A 238 -8.65 -4.94 -2.64
C LEU A 238 -9.76 -5.87 -2.17
N ALA A 239 -9.72 -6.35 -0.92
CA ALA A 239 -10.77 -7.21 -0.38
C ALA A 239 -12.15 -6.54 -0.33
N LEU A 240 -12.19 -5.21 -0.27
CA LEU A 240 -13.43 -4.43 -0.26
C LEU A 240 -13.85 -3.97 -1.66
N THR A 241 -13.18 -4.45 -2.71
CA THR A 241 -13.58 -4.15 -4.09
C THR A 241 -14.98 -4.71 -4.33
N PRO A 242 -15.93 -3.90 -4.80
CA PRO A 242 -17.26 -4.39 -5.16
C PRO A 242 -17.19 -5.45 -6.25
N ARG A 243 -18.17 -6.36 -6.30
CA ARG A 243 -18.31 -7.37 -7.36
C ARG A 243 -17.26 -8.48 -7.32
N LEU A 244 -16.65 -8.71 -6.16
CA LEU A 244 -15.80 -9.87 -5.88
C LEU A 244 -16.60 -11.08 -5.40
N GLU A 245 -17.85 -10.89 -5.01
CA GLU A 245 -18.77 -11.97 -4.69
C GLU A 245 -19.04 -12.84 -5.92
N PHE A 246 -19.21 -14.15 -5.70
CA PHE A 246 -19.53 -15.16 -6.72
C PHE A 246 -20.49 -16.19 -6.13
#